data_AF-A0A947IJC0-F1
#
_entry.id   AF-A0A947IJC0-F1
#
_cell.length_a   1.000
_cell.length_b   1.000
_cell.length_c   1.000
_cell.angle_alpha   90.00
_cell.angle_beta   90.00
_cell.angle_gamma   90.00
#
_symmetry.space_group_name_H-M   'P 1'
#
loop_
_entity.id
_entity.type
_entity.pdbx_description
1 polymer ?
#
loop_
_entity_poly.entity_id
_entity_poly.type
_entity_poly.pdbx_seq_one_letter_code
_entity_poly.pdbx_strand_id
1 'polypeptide(L)'
;PSMGFDGNVSLVLQEAKINAGGCTSMAGTLTLNTLSGDIEGVDTIAPVTANLRCENQRIVLDIDENNTAKVRGLVRISVNGQMSGQLLLTPAAGTPLFNSLTQFMGRPANGKDFILRL
;
A
#
# COMPACT_ATOMS: atom_id res chain seq x y z
N PRO A 1 8.73 17.42 -10.21
CA PRO A 1 7.85 16.52 -11.00
C PRO A 1 6.84 15.84 -10.06
N SER A 2 5.54 16.12 -10.23
CA SER A 2 4.50 15.31 -9.60
C SER A 2 4.39 14.00 -10.37
N MET A 3 4.61 12.86 -9.71
CA MET A 3 4.38 11.56 -10.31
C MET A 3 2.89 11.24 -10.18
N GLY A 4 2.22 11.03 -11.31
CA GLY A 4 0.84 10.57 -11.34
C GLY A 4 0.79 9.05 -11.25
N PHE A 5 -0.14 8.52 -10.47
CA PHE A 5 -0.47 7.11 -10.46
C PHE A 5 -1.97 6.94 -10.58
N ASP A 6 -2.38 6.07 -11.49
CA ASP A 6 -3.75 5.61 -11.63
C ASP A 6 -3.83 4.16 -11.20
N GLY A 7 -4.78 3.84 -10.34
CA GLY A 7 -4.97 2.50 -9.83
C GLY A 7 -6.44 2.11 -9.78
N ASN A 8 -6.72 0.83 -10.00
CA ASN A 8 -8.04 0.25 -9.78
C ASN A 8 -8.02 -0.50 -8.45
N VAL A 9 -8.97 -0.18 -7.56
CA VAL A 9 -9.13 -0.84 -6.28
C VAL A 9 -10.49 -1.51 -6.21
N SER A 10 -10.51 -2.74 -5.69
CA SER A 10 -11.73 -3.44 -5.29
C SER A 10 -11.76 -3.62 -3.78
N LEU A 11 -12.95 -3.45 -3.19
CA LEU A 11 -13.18 -3.54 -1.76
C LEU A 11 -14.30 -4.54 -1.50
N VAL A 12 -14.02 -5.56 -0.70
CA VAL A 12 -15.00 -6.55 -0.25
C VAL A 12 -15.09 -6.47 1.27
N LEU A 13 -16.25 -6.03 1.77
CA LEU A 13 -16.53 -5.92 3.20
C LEU A 13 -17.42 -7.07 3.66
N GLN A 14 -16.98 -7.77 4.70
CA GLN A 14 -17.78 -8.75 5.43
C GLN A 14 -18.52 -8.07 6.58
N GLU A 15 -17.86 -7.10 7.22
CA GLU A 15 -18.42 -6.27 8.28
C GLU A 15 -17.83 -4.85 8.17
N ALA A 16 -18.67 -3.84 8.38
CA ALA A 16 -18.23 -2.47 8.60
C ALA A 16 -19.19 -1.74 9.53
N LYS A 17 -18.69 -1.34 10.70
CA LYS A 17 -19.36 -0.44 11.63
C LYS A 17 -18.45 0.76 11.89
N ILE A 18 -18.95 1.93 11.53
CA ILE A 18 -18.29 3.22 11.70
C ILE A 18 -19.32 4.17 12.33
N ASN A 19 -18.92 4.91 13.35
CA ASN A 19 -19.75 5.94 13.98
C ASN A 19 -18.98 7.27 14.10
N ALA A 20 -19.58 8.26 14.76
CA ALA A 20 -18.96 9.58 14.96
C ALA A 20 -17.60 9.52 15.71
N GLY A 21 -17.37 8.47 16.50
CA GLY A 21 -16.10 8.21 17.18
C GLY A 21 -15.09 7.43 16.34
N GLY A 22 -15.46 6.94 15.16
CA GLY A 22 -14.57 6.25 14.22
C GLY A 22 -14.93 4.80 13.94
N CYS A 23 -13.92 4.04 13.50
CA CYS A 23 -14.02 2.61 13.17
C CYS A 23 -14.27 1.79 14.44
N THR A 24 -15.42 1.12 14.54
CA THR A 24 -15.77 0.28 15.70
C THR A 24 -15.58 -1.20 15.41
N SER A 25 -15.99 -1.68 14.24
CA SER A 25 -15.61 -3.00 13.72
C SER A 25 -15.49 -2.96 12.20
N MET A 26 -14.53 -3.71 11.67
CA MET A 26 -14.33 -3.82 10.23
C MET A 26 -13.64 -5.16 9.95
N ALA A 27 -14.15 -5.87 8.97
CA ALA A 27 -13.56 -7.10 8.45
C ALA A 27 -13.81 -7.13 6.94
N GLY A 28 -12.76 -7.38 6.18
CA GLY A 28 -12.82 -7.37 4.73
C GLY A 28 -11.44 -7.32 4.11
N THR A 29 -11.44 -7.21 2.80
CA THR A 29 -10.23 -7.23 1.99
C THR A 29 -10.30 -6.11 0.96
N LEU A 30 -9.19 -5.40 0.81
CA LEU A 30 -8.98 -4.41 -0.24
C LEU A 30 -7.92 -4.96 -1.21
N THR A 31 -8.19 -4.93 -2.49
CA THR A 31 -7.26 -5.36 -3.53
C THR A 31 -6.98 -4.21 -4.48
N LEU A 32 -5.72 -3.83 -4.59
CA LEU A 32 -5.21 -3.04 -5.71
C LEU A 32 -5.07 -3.98 -6.90
N ASN A 33 -5.97 -3.86 -7.87
CA ASN A 33 -6.04 -4.76 -9.03
C ASN A 33 -5.01 -4.39 -10.10
N THR A 34 -4.90 -3.09 -10.36
CA THR A 34 -3.99 -2.53 -11.36
C THR A 34 -3.37 -1.27 -10.80
N LEU A 35 -2.14 -0.98 -11.23
CA LEU A 35 -1.46 0.27 -10.98
C LEU A 35 -0.77 0.68 -12.28
N SER A 36 -0.82 1.95 -12.63
CA SER A 36 -0.14 2.51 -13.78
C SER A 36 0.34 3.92 -13.43
N GLY A 37 1.40 4.37 -14.08
CA GLY A 37 1.94 5.70 -13.85
C GLY A 37 3.23 5.90 -14.63
N ASP A 38 3.88 7.04 -14.39
CA ASP A 38 5.07 7.45 -15.14
C ASP A 38 6.37 6.73 -14.73
N ILE A 39 6.28 5.81 -13.76
CA ILE A 39 7.42 5.01 -13.28
C ILE A 39 7.45 3.68 -14.03
N GLU A 40 8.58 3.38 -14.66
CA GLU A 40 8.79 2.12 -15.34
C GLU A 40 8.68 0.93 -14.35
N GLY A 41 7.87 -0.08 -14.72
CA GLY A 41 7.64 -1.26 -13.90
C GLY A 41 6.69 -1.05 -12.71
N VAL A 42 6.08 0.13 -12.54
CA VAL A 42 5.10 0.37 -11.46
C VAL A 42 3.88 -0.53 -11.56
N ASP A 43 3.52 -0.94 -12.77
CA ASP A 43 2.44 -1.88 -13.06
C ASP A 43 2.67 -3.26 -12.45
N THR A 44 3.94 -3.65 -12.27
CA THR A 44 4.32 -4.94 -11.65
C THR A 44 4.05 -5.01 -10.15
N ILE A 45 3.71 -3.87 -9.51
CA ILE A 45 3.31 -3.81 -8.11
C ILE A 45 1.99 -4.55 -7.90
N ALA A 46 1.03 -4.35 -8.81
CA ALA A 46 -0.29 -4.97 -8.71
C ALA A 46 -0.26 -6.41 -9.26
N PRO A 47 -1.10 -7.32 -8.72
CA PRO A 47 -2.08 -7.09 -7.67
C PRO A 47 -1.47 -7.08 -6.26
N VAL A 48 -2.03 -6.24 -5.36
CA VAL A 48 -1.70 -6.21 -3.93
C VAL A 48 -2.98 -6.34 -3.12
N THR A 49 -2.97 -7.20 -2.10
CA THR A 49 -4.11 -7.44 -1.22
C THR A 49 -3.81 -6.95 0.20
N ALA A 50 -4.80 -6.33 0.83
CA ALA A 50 -4.74 -5.83 2.20
C ALA A 50 -5.95 -6.32 3.00
N ASN A 51 -5.73 -6.75 4.22
CA ASN A 51 -6.80 -7.04 5.18
C ASN A 51 -7.22 -5.75 5.89
N LEU A 52 -8.53 -5.61 6.13
CA LEU A 52 -9.11 -4.46 6.81
C LEU A 52 -9.47 -4.81 8.25
N ARG A 53 -9.07 -3.95 9.18
CA ARG A 53 -9.45 -4.04 10.59
C ARG A 53 -9.61 -2.66 11.21
N CYS A 54 -10.31 -2.58 12.34
CA CYS A 54 -10.26 -1.39 13.18
C CYS A 54 -9.12 -1.49 14.21
N GLU A 55 -8.44 -0.37 14.47
CA GLU A 55 -7.46 -0.23 15.54
C GLU A 55 -7.56 1.19 16.12
N ASN A 56 -7.81 1.32 17.42
CA ASN A 56 -7.87 2.63 18.09
C ASN A 56 -8.75 3.64 17.32
N GLN A 57 -9.96 3.22 16.92
CA GLN A 57 -10.93 4.01 16.15
C GLN A 57 -10.52 4.36 14.70
N ARG A 58 -9.40 3.82 14.21
CA ARG A 58 -8.91 4.00 12.84
C ARG A 58 -9.16 2.77 11.99
N ILE A 59 -9.32 2.96 10.68
CA ILE A 59 -9.25 1.85 9.72
C ILE A 59 -7.78 1.53 9.50
N VAL A 60 -7.42 0.25 9.55
CA VAL A 60 -6.08 -0.23 9.24
C VAL A 60 -6.16 -1.16 8.03
N LEU A 61 -5.34 -0.85 7.03
CA LEU A 61 -5.02 -1.73 5.91
C LEU A 61 -3.72 -2.44 6.24
N ASP A 62 -3.78 -3.76 6.32
CA ASP A 62 -2.66 -4.64 6.60
C ASP A 62 -2.28 -5.40 5.34
N ILE A 63 -1.19 -4.99 4.71
CA ILE A 63 -0.69 -5.57 3.46
C ILE A 63 0.38 -6.60 3.83
N ASP A 64 0.12 -7.86 3.48
CA ASP A 64 1.09 -8.93 3.62
C ASP A 64 2.03 -9.01 2.40
N GLU A 65 3.18 -9.65 2.59
CA GLU A 65 4.22 -9.74 1.57
C GLU A 65 3.92 -10.74 0.45
N ASN A 66 2.75 -11.39 0.44
CA ASN A 66 2.39 -12.43 -0.53
C ASN A 66 1.89 -11.82 -1.85
N ASN A 67 2.75 -11.02 -2.48
CA ASN A 67 2.54 -10.43 -3.80
C ASN A 67 3.88 -10.34 -4.57
N THR A 68 3.81 -10.16 -5.89
CA THR A 68 4.97 -10.19 -6.80
C THR A 68 6.06 -9.18 -6.45
N ALA A 69 5.67 -7.98 -5.99
CA ALA A 69 6.60 -6.93 -5.59
C ALA A 69 6.98 -6.95 -4.10
N LYS A 70 6.51 -7.97 -3.34
CA LYS A 70 6.70 -8.12 -1.90
C LYS A 70 6.37 -6.84 -1.11
N VAL A 71 5.35 -6.12 -1.58
CA VAL A 71 4.80 -4.95 -0.89
C VAL A 71 4.26 -5.43 0.44
N ARG A 72 4.63 -4.75 1.53
CA ARG A 72 4.12 -5.07 2.86
C ARG A 72 4.07 -3.83 3.72
N GLY A 73 3.16 -3.78 4.69
CA GLY A 73 3.12 -2.68 5.63
C GLY A 73 1.73 -2.37 6.14
N LEU A 74 1.67 -1.29 6.91
CA LEU A 74 0.46 -0.84 7.58
C LEU A 74 0.13 0.58 7.14
N VAL A 75 -1.10 0.77 6.65
CA VAL A 75 -1.68 2.09 6.40
C VAL A 75 -2.85 2.28 7.35
N ARG A 76 -2.87 3.40 8.05
CA ARG A 76 -3.92 3.79 8.98
C ARG A 76 -4.66 4.99 8.42
N ILE A 77 -5.97 4.91 8.41
CA ILE A 77 -6.87 6.00 8.03
C ILE A 77 -7.60 6.45 9.29
N SER A 78 -7.35 7.69 9.71
CA SER A 78 -8.03 8.30 10.84
C SER A 78 -9.46 8.70 10.49
N VAL A 79 -10.23 9.04 11.52
CA VAL A 79 -11.64 9.44 11.42
C VAL A 79 -11.88 10.67 10.54
N ASN A 80 -10.88 11.54 10.40
CA ASN A 80 -10.92 12.72 9.51
C ASN A 80 -10.36 12.41 8.10
N GLY A 81 -10.14 11.14 7.77
CA GLY A 81 -9.64 10.71 6.46
C GLY A 81 -8.14 10.89 6.25
N GLN A 82 -7.37 11.31 7.26
CA GLN A 82 -5.90 11.40 7.11
C GLN A 82 -5.31 10.00 7.06
N MET A 83 -4.47 9.78 6.05
CA MET A 83 -3.72 8.54 5.89
C MET A 83 -2.34 8.71 6.52
N SER A 84 -1.89 7.68 7.21
CA SER A 84 -0.52 7.60 7.71
C SER A 84 -0.04 6.16 7.63
N GLY A 85 1.20 5.94 7.27
CA GLY A 85 1.67 4.57 7.15
C GLY A 85 3.08 4.42 6.64
N GLN A 86 3.52 3.17 6.63
CA GLN A 86 4.77 2.79 6.02
C GLN A 86 4.54 1.56 5.15
N LEU A 87 4.90 1.66 3.88
CA LEU A 87 4.98 0.55 2.96
C LEU A 87 6.45 0.23 2.69
N LEU A 88 6.77 -1.05 2.69
CA LEU A 88 8.05 -1.59 2.28
C LEU A 88 7.86 -2.32 0.96
N LEU A 89 8.74 -2.06 0.00
CA LEU A 89 8.76 -2.74 -1.29
C LEU A 89 10.12 -3.40 -1.46
N THR A 90 10.13 -4.66 -1.87
CA THR A 90 11.37 -5.43 -2.11
C THR A 90 11.34 -6.00 -3.52
N PRO A 91 11.38 -5.14 -4.57
CA PRO A 91 11.44 -5.62 -5.95
C PRO A 91 12.76 -6.37 -6.18
N ALA A 92 12.74 -7.36 -7.07
CA ALA A 92 13.93 -8.09 -7.42
C ALA A 92 14.99 -7.17 -8.06
N ALA A 93 16.25 -7.34 -7.69
CA ALA A 93 17.35 -6.54 -8.22
C ALA A 93 17.43 -6.64 -9.75
N GLY A 94 17.67 -5.51 -10.41
CA GLY A 94 17.78 -5.41 -11.87
C GLY A 94 16.43 -5.36 -12.61
N THR A 95 15.30 -5.48 -11.92
CA THR A 95 13.99 -5.23 -12.53
C THR A 95 13.79 -3.74 -12.84
N PRO A 96 12.93 -3.38 -13.81
CA PRO A 96 12.61 -1.98 -14.10
C PRO A 96 12.17 -1.22 -12.86
N LEU A 97 11.25 -1.80 -12.07
CA LEU A 97 10.79 -1.22 -10.81
C LEU A 97 11.94 -0.96 -9.82
N PHE A 98 12.85 -1.91 -9.63
CA PHE A 98 14.01 -1.72 -8.76
C PHE A 98 14.90 -0.56 -9.24
N ASN A 99 15.16 -0.47 -10.53
CA ASN A 99 16.00 0.56 -11.12
C ASN A 99 15.34 1.94 -10.98
N SER A 100 14.05 2.06 -11.27
CA SER A 100 13.32 3.31 -11.12
C SER A 100 13.24 3.76 -9.66
N LEU A 101 12.90 2.86 -8.72
CA LEU A 101 12.90 3.20 -7.30
C LEU A 101 14.29 3.62 -6.81
N THR A 102 15.36 2.98 -7.29
CA THR A 102 16.74 3.40 -6.99
C THR A 102 17.04 4.79 -7.52
N GLN A 103 16.56 5.12 -8.72
CA GLN A 103 16.75 6.44 -9.32
C GLN A 103 16.01 7.54 -8.55
N PHE A 104 14.78 7.28 -8.12
CA PHE A 104 13.95 8.26 -7.43
C PHE A 104 14.25 8.40 -5.93
N MET A 105 14.52 7.29 -5.25
CA MET A 105 14.65 7.23 -3.79
C MET A 105 16.09 7.00 -3.32
N GLY A 106 17.02 6.71 -4.23
CA GLY A 106 18.34 6.20 -3.89
C GLY A 106 18.32 4.71 -3.56
N ARG A 107 19.50 4.14 -3.30
CA ARG A 107 19.61 2.72 -2.90
C ARG A 107 18.99 2.52 -1.51
N PRO A 108 18.30 1.37 -1.28
CA PRO A 108 17.70 1.08 0.01
C PRO A 108 18.79 0.98 1.10
N ALA A 109 18.58 1.65 2.23
CA ALA A 109 19.56 1.74 3.31
C ALA A 109 19.90 0.38 3.93
N ASN A 110 18.94 -0.55 3.96
CA ASN A 110 19.13 -1.91 4.44
C ASN A 110 19.51 -2.90 3.33
N GLY A 111 19.82 -2.40 2.13
CA GLY A 111 20.22 -3.19 0.97
C GLY A 111 19.08 -3.91 0.23
N LYS A 112 17.82 -3.78 0.67
CA LYS A 112 16.70 -4.50 0.06
C LYS A 112 15.38 -3.75 -0.04
N ASP A 113 15.01 -2.96 0.97
CA ASP A 113 13.66 -2.42 1.11
C ASP A 113 13.62 -0.92 0.78
N PHE A 114 12.80 -0.58 -0.20
CA PHE A 114 12.38 0.80 -0.41
C PHE A 114 11.25 1.12 0.57
N ILE A 115 11.38 2.23 1.29
CA ILE A 115 10.43 2.64 2.33
C ILE A 115 9.64 3.84 1.85
N LEU A 116 8.35 3.64 1.60
CA LEU A 116 7.40 4.72 1.32
C LEU A 116 6.69 5.10 2.61
N ARG A 117 6.70 6.38 2.94
CA ARG A 117 5.99 6.95 4.10
C ARG A 117 4.83 7.80 3.60
N LEU A 118 3.67 7.59 4.23
CA LEU A 118 2.43 8.30 3.99
C LEU A 118 2.09 9.15 5.22
#